data_AF-A0A1D3DA97-F1
#
_entry.id   AF-A0A1D3DA97-F1
#
_cell.length_a   1.000
_cell.length_b   1.000
_cell.length_c   1.000
_cell.angle_alpha   90.00
_cell.angle_beta   90.00
_cell.angle_gamma   90.00
#
_symmetry.space_group_name_H-M   'P 1'
#
loop_
_entity.id
_entity.type
_entity.pdbx_description
1 polymer ?
#
loop_
_entity_poly.entity_id
_entity_poly.type
_entity_poly.pdbx_seq_one_letter_code
_entity_poly.pdbx_strand_id
1 'polypeptide(L)'
;MAVLSFFHPSESTALVVPAAKLRTVSQHLHHQEILDSSGIPGGPPEAPQNEASRASFFSLQGSGRLLDSRRADTAFVEAHARSEAGAARPDTKKYPAVSCQISFHGHYDEPPMVQVKAEAPLDDAVTAIFVDESSRFWVHGLQGNVKVPSNFTFGAEGTEGDYADIHPPAGTGKHRYTVILYSGVPHLGPRLSSLAGTPWNNRDRAVESLKVIEDDLKKENGQHPEELCRCSVEVSDEDIQNALVV
;
A
#
# COMPACT_ATOMS: atom_id res chain seq x y z
N MET A 1 25.10 -51.48 -58.85
CA MET A 1 23.65 -51.26 -58.67
C MET A 1 23.46 -49.96 -57.92
N ALA A 2 22.76 -49.02 -58.55
CA ALA A 2 22.34 -47.74 -58.00
C ALA A 2 21.12 -47.93 -57.07
N VAL A 3 20.84 -46.96 -56.18
CA VAL A 3 19.67 -46.07 -56.22
C VAL A 3 19.87 -44.97 -55.16
N LEU A 4 19.76 -43.71 -55.62
CA LEU A 4 19.60 -42.48 -54.84
C LEU A 4 18.16 -42.35 -54.33
N SER A 5 17.94 -41.71 -53.19
CA SER A 5 16.68 -40.96 -52.95
C SER A 5 16.89 -39.80 -51.98
N PHE A 6 16.49 -38.63 -52.49
CA PHE A 6 16.28 -37.34 -51.83
C PHE A 6 15.09 -37.39 -50.86
N PHE A 7 15.00 -36.47 -49.90
CA PHE A 7 13.82 -35.60 -49.72
C PHE A 7 14.14 -34.39 -48.80
N HIS A 8 13.58 -33.25 -49.20
CA HIS A 8 13.76 -31.87 -48.70
C HIS A 8 12.73 -31.53 -47.58
N PRO A 9 12.81 -30.34 -46.94
CA PRO A 9 12.17 -30.01 -45.67
C PRO A 9 10.70 -29.57 -45.83
N SER A 10 9.88 -29.83 -44.79
CA SER A 10 8.51 -29.33 -44.70
C SER A 10 8.50 -27.91 -44.14
N GLU A 11 7.83 -27.04 -44.89
CA GLU A 11 7.47 -25.67 -44.56
C GLU A 11 6.70 -25.57 -43.23
N SER A 12 6.97 -24.53 -42.45
CA SER A 12 6.16 -24.14 -41.29
C SER A 12 5.50 -22.81 -41.60
N THR A 13 4.21 -22.88 -41.92
CA THR A 13 3.35 -21.77 -42.30
C THR A 13 3.00 -20.95 -41.06
N ALA A 14 3.43 -19.69 -41.05
CA ALA A 14 2.97 -18.69 -40.11
C ALA A 14 1.47 -18.42 -40.34
N LEU A 15 0.65 -18.65 -39.30
CA LEU A 15 -0.77 -18.34 -39.33
C LEU A 15 -1.01 -17.03 -38.58
N VAL A 16 -1.24 -16.00 -39.39
CA VAL A 16 -1.75 -14.67 -39.02
C VAL A 16 -3.14 -14.83 -38.40
N VAL A 17 -3.35 -14.36 -37.17
CA VAL A 17 -4.68 -14.22 -36.58
C VAL A 17 -5.14 -12.76 -36.74
N PRO A 18 -6.26 -12.50 -37.43
CA PRO A 18 -6.78 -11.15 -37.60
C PRO A 18 -7.57 -10.68 -36.36
N ALA A 19 -7.47 -9.38 -36.08
CA ALA A 19 -8.33 -8.66 -35.17
C ALA A 19 -9.73 -8.46 -35.76
N ALA A 20 -10.79 -8.80 -35.02
CA ALA A 20 -12.11 -8.18 -35.18
C ALA A 20 -13.03 -8.42 -33.96
N LYS A 21 -13.38 -7.31 -33.30
CA LYS A 21 -14.69 -6.89 -32.74
C LYS A 21 -15.72 -7.96 -32.38
N LEU A 22 -16.16 -7.94 -31.11
CA LEU A 22 -17.57 -8.11 -30.75
C LEU A 22 -17.99 -7.06 -29.70
N ARG A 23 -18.80 -6.10 -30.14
CA ARG A 23 -19.74 -5.37 -29.29
C ARG A 23 -20.90 -6.30 -28.97
N THR A 24 -21.36 -6.34 -27.74
CA THR A 24 -22.74 -6.75 -27.45
C THR A 24 -23.30 -5.84 -26.37
N VAL A 25 -24.16 -4.93 -26.82
CA VAL A 25 -25.16 -4.23 -26.02
C VAL A 25 -26.35 -5.18 -25.94
N SER A 26 -26.88 -5.41 -24.74
CA SER A 26 -28.23 -5.97 -24.57
C SER A 26 -29.02 -5.08 -23.64
N GLN A 27 -30.11 -4.52 -24.17
CA GLN A 27 -31.13 -3.75 -23.47
C GLN A 27 -32.35 -4.63 -23.22
N HIS A 28 -33.14 -4.22 -22.22
CA HIS A 28 -34.58 -4.49 -21.99
C HIS A 28 -34.92 -5.86 -21.35
N LEU A 29 -35.85 -5.96 -20.37
CA LEU A 29 -37.20 -5.37 -20.34
C LEU A 29 -37.82 -5.37 -18.90
N HIS A 30 -38.71 -4.39 -18.68
CA HIS A 30 -39.82 -4.16 -17.72
C HIS A 30 -40.17 -5.10 -16.54
N HIS A 31 -40.47 -4.45 -15.39
CA HIS A 31 -41.82 -4.47 -14.77
C HIS A 31 -42.11 -3.22 -13.91
N GLN A 32 -43.32 -2.66 -14.08
CA GLN A 32 -43.99 -1.65 -13.25
C GLN A 32 -44.96 -2.34 -12.26
N GLU A 33 -45.21 -1.72 -11.10
CA GLU A 33 -46.50 -1.49 -10.38
C GLU A 33 -46.16 -1.10 -8.91
N ILE A 34 -46.32 0.15 -8.42
CA ILE A 34 -47.49 0.98 -7.99
C ILE A 34 -48.05 0.61 -6.57
N LEU A 35 -48.25 1.67 -5.75
CA LEU A 35 -49.01 1.84 -4.47
C LEU A 35 -48.21 1.61 -3.17
N ASP A 36 -48.26 2.41 -2.11
CA ASP A 36 -49.15 3.50 -1.66
C ASP A 36 -48.35 4.41 -0.70
N SER A 37 -48.53 5.74 -0.78
CA SER A 37 -48.04 6.68 0.25
C SER A 37 -49.19 7.59 0.67
N SER A 38 -49.71 7.32 1.87
CA SER A 38 -50.82 8.04 2.49
C SER A 38 -50.30 8.83 3.70
N GLY A 39 -50.43 10.15 3.63
CA GLY A 39 -50.93 11.02 4.71
C GLY A 39 -50.16 11.14 6.03
N ILE A 40 -49.45 12.26 6.18
CA ILE A 40 -49.22 12.97 7.47
C ILE A 40 -50.43 13.89 7.72
N PRO A 41 -50.95 14.05 8.97
CA PRO A 41 -50.71 15.31 9.70
C PRO A 41 -50.67 15.26 11.24
N GLY A 42 -49.83 16.14 11.82
CA GLY A 42 -49.92 16.71 13.18
C GLY A 42 -49.22 15.90 14.28
N GLY A 43 -48.41 16.44 15.20
CA GLY A 43 -48.01 17.77 15.66
C GLY A 43 -47.47 17.57 17.11
N PRO A 44 -46.42 18.27 17.59
CA PRO A 44 -45.88 18.11 18.96
C PRO A 44 -46.69 18.98 19.96
N PRO A 45 -46.74 18.72 21.29
CA PRO A 45 -45.56 18.79 22.17
C PRO A 45 -45.62 17.98 23.50
N GLU A 46 -44.63 18.27 24.35
CA GLU A 46 -44.54 18.11 25.82
C GLU A 46 -43.76 16.93 26.42
N ALA A 47 -42.63 17.33 27.01
CA ALA A 47 -41.87 16.61 28.02
C ALA A 47 -42.46 16.89 29.43
N PRO A 48 -42.18 16.01 30.40
CA PRO A 48 -41.69 16.45 31.71
C PRO A 48 -40.42 15.68 32.09
N GLN A 49 -39.30 16.35 32.37
CA GLN A 49 -38.89 16.76 33.72
C GLN A 49 -39.07 15.67 34.79
N ASN A 50 -37.97 14.95 35.09
CA ASN A 50 -37.65 14.62 36.47
C ASN A 50 -36.16 14.91 36.76
N GLU A 51 -35.96 15.79 37.72
CA GLU A 51 -34.69 15.96 38.43
C GLU A 51 -34.47 14.74 39.35
N ALA A 52 -33.23 14.29 39.48
CA ALA A 52 -32.49 14.43 40.74
C ALA A 52 -31.17 13.65 40.69
N SER A 53 -30.09 14.42 40.81
CA SER A 53 -28.95 14.17 41.70
C SER A 53 -28.16 12.87 41.55
N ARG A 54 -26.89 13.03 41.12
CA ARG A 54 -25.78 13.05 42.09
C ARG A 54 -24.47 13.52 41.44
N ALA A 55 -23.98 14.63 42.00
CA ALA A 55 -22.58 14.94 42.34
C ALA A 55 -21.53 15.01 41.20
N SER A 56 -20.55 15.89 41.19
CA SER A 56 -20.18 17.11 41.92
C SER A 56 -18.74 17.43 41.45
N PHE A 57 -18.45 18.71 41.17
CA PHE A 57 -17.17 19.40 41.42
C PHE A 57 -15.92 18.92 40.61
N PHE A 58 -15.16 19.78 39.90
CA PHE A 58 -14.64 21.09 40.29
C PHE A 58 -14.51 22.05 39.09
N SER A 59 -14.82 23.33 39.34
CA SER A 59 -14.37 24.48 38.56
C SER A 59 -12.86 24.65 38.59
N LEU A 60 -12.29 25.27 37.55
CA LEU A 60 -11.47 26.47 37.76
C LEU A 60 -11.32 27.29 36.47
N GLN A 61 -11.71 28.55 36.59
CA GLN A 61 -11.45 29.64 35.66
C GLN A 61 -9.95 29.93 35.56
N GLY A 62 -9.60 30.62 34.47
CA GLY A 62 -8.25 30.73 33.96
C GLY A 62 -7.27 31.55 34.80
N SER A 63 -6.01 31.48 34.37
CA SER A 63 -5.06 32.60 34.36
C SER A 63 -3.91 32.21 33.45
N GLY A 64 -3.55 33.13 32.55
CA GLY A 64 -2.61 32.88 31.46
C GLY A 64 -1.19 32.60 31.92
N ARG A 65 -0.44 31.97 31.01
CA ARG A 65 1.02 32.09 30.91
C ARG A 65 1.45 31.78 29.48
N LEU A 66 1.77 32.85 28.78
CA LEU A 66 2.69 32.87 27.65
C LEU A 66 4.07 32.39 28.15
N LEU A 67 4.84 31.72 27.28
CA LEU A 67 6.16 31.09 27.48
C LEU A 67 6.09 29.59 27.78
N ASP A 68 6.20 28.74 26.74
CA ASP A 68 7.44 28.01 26.45
C ASP A 68 7.21 27.09 25.22
N SER A 69 7.24 27.68 24.02
CA SER A 69 7.01 26.96 22.75
C SER A 69 8.29 26.84 21.91
N ARG A 70 9.45 26.66 22.56
CA ARG A 70 10.76 26.55 21.89
C ARG A 70 11.62 25.38 22.36
N ARG A 71 11.04 24.40 23.06
CA ARG A 71 11.80 23.24 23.56
C ARG A 71 11.36 21.88 23.02
N ALA A 72 10.28 21.84 22.22
CA ALA A 72 9.83 20.61 21.54
C ALA A 72 10.47 20.41 20.16
N ASP A 73 10.97 21.47 19.51
CA ASP A 73 11.40 21.43 18.11
C ASP A 73 12.84 20.96 17.88
N THR A 74 13.68 20.87 18.92
CA THR A 74 15.07 20.39 18.76
C THR A 74 15.20 18.88 18.92
N ALA A 75 14.22 18.19 19.50
CA ALA A 75 14.25 16.73 19.65
C ALA A 75 13.90 15.99 18.36
N PHE A 76 13.14 16.62 17.45
CA PHE A 76 12.76 16.03 16.16
C PHE A 76 13.89 16.11 15.12
N VAL A 77 14.70 17.17 15.17
CA VAL A 77 15.82 17.37 14.23
C VAL A 77 16.99 16.42 14.50
N GLU A 78 17.18 15.97 15.74
CA GLU A 78 18.29 15.07 16.09
C GLU A 78 17.98 13.57 15.81
N ALA A 79 16.71 13.23 15.57
CA ALA A 79 16.32 11.88 15.15
C ALA A 79 16.58 11.64 13.65
N HIS A 80 16.57 12.70 12.83
CA HIS A 80 16.71 12.56 11.38
C HIS A 80 18.17 12.48 10.91
N ALA A 81 19.12 13.03 11.69
CA ALA A 81 20.55 13.01 11.38
C ALA A 81 21.24 11.66 11.74
N ARG A 82 20.54 10.73 12.41
CA ARG A 82 21.07 9.40 12.75
C ARG A 82 20.65 8.29 11.79
N SER A 83 19.80 8.55 10.80
CA SER A 83 19.44 7.56 9.77
C SER A 83 20.47 7.43 8.63
N GLU A 84 21.48 8.29 8.57
CA GLU A 84 22.56 8.20 7.56
C GLU A 84 23.87 7.57 8.06
N ALA A 85 23.95 7.20 9.34
CA ALA A 85 25.09 6.45 9.84
C ALA A 85 24.80 4.96 9.70
N GLY A 86 25.37 4.35 8.65
CA GLY A 86 25.37 2.91 8.43
C GLY A 86 25.71 2.15 9.71
N ALA A 87 24.68 1.60 10.36
CA ALA A 87 24.84 0.63 11.41
C ALA A 87 25.16 -0.70 10.73
N ALA A 88 26.46 -1.01 10.64
CA ALA A 88 26.91 -2.36 10.34
C ALA A 88 26.32 -3.30 11.40
N ARG A 89 25.22 -3.97 11.04
CA ARG A 89 24.62 -5.05 11.83
C ARG A 89 25.46 -6.32 11.65
N PRO A 90 25.55 -7.17 12.70
CA PRO A 90 26.46 -8.30 12.72
C PRO A 90 26.06 -9.38 11.70
N ASP A 91 27.07 -10.04 11.11
CA ASP A 91 27.02 -11.06 10.06
C ASP A 91 25.70 -11.86 9.98
N THR A 92 24.75 -11.33 9.21
CA THR A 92 23.61 -12.08 8.70
C THR A 92 24.07 -12.88 7.47
N LYS A 93 23.38 -13.97 7.15
CA LYS A 93 23.60 -14.73 5.91
C LYS A 93 23.85 -13.73 4.78
N LYS A 94 24.98 -13.85 4.07
CA LYS A 94 25.24 -13.06 2.85
C LYS A 94 24.18 -13.43 1.82
N TYR A 95 23.05 -12.74 1.87
CA TYR A 95 22.13 -12.73 0.75
C TYR A 95 22.90 -12.19 -0.46
N PRO A 96 22.74 -12.79 -1.66
CA PRO A 96 23.24 -12.16 -2.88
C PRO A 96 22.76 -10.71 -2.94
N ALA A 97 23.55 -9.81 -3.51
CA ALA A 97 23.21 -8.39 -3.55
C ALA A 97 21.84 -8.19 -4.22
N VAL A 98 20.81 -7.94 -3.42
CA VAL A 98 19.44 -7.67 -3.90
C VAL A 98 19.31 -6.17 -4.13
N SER A 99 18.73 -5.80 -5.27
CA SER A 99 18.37 -4.41 -5.56
C SER A 99 16.92 -4.35 -6.04
N CYS A 100 16.26 -3.22 -5.79
CA CYS A 100 14.93 -2.99 -6.30
C CYS A 100 14.80 -1.63 -6.99
N GLN A 101 13.80 -1.54 -7.84
CA GLN A 101 13.36 -0.32 -8.50
C GLN A 101 11.84 -0.30 -8.50
N ILE A 102 11.26 0.87 -8.22
CA ILE A 102 9.83 1.13 -8.28
C ILE A 102 9.53 2.09 -9.44
N SER A 103 8.47 1.83 -10.19
CA SER A 103 7.98 2.71 -11.25
C SER A 103 6.46 2.67 -11.35
N PHE A 104 5.85 3.83 -11.53
CA PHE A 104 4.45 3.96 -11.92
C PHE A 104 4.36 3.98 -13.45
N HIS A 105 3.54 3.10 -14.03
CA HIS A 105 3.33 3.01 -15.47
C HIS A 105 1.88 3.36 -15.78
N GLY A 106 1.57 4.65 -15.89
CA GLY A 106 0.21 5.13 -16.15
C GLY A 106 -0.28 6.05 -15.04
N HIS A 107 -1.49 5.81 -14.56
CA HIS A 107 -2.12 6.58 -13.49
C HIS A 107 -1.67 6.10 -12.10
N TYR A 108 -1.74 7.00 -11.11
CA TYR A 108 -1.28 6.72 -9.73
C TYR A 108 -2.34 6.03 -8.85
N ASP A 109 -3.53 5.80 -9.39
CA ASP A 109 -4.58 4.95 -8.80
C ASP A 109 -4.31 3.45 -9.04
N GLU A 110 -3.41 3.11 -9.96
CA GLU A 110 -2.95 1.74 -10.18
C GLU A 110 -1.73 1.39 -9.30
N PRO A 111 -1.57 0.11 -8.90
CA PRO A 111 -0.39 -0.33 -8.17
C PRO A 111 0.91 -0.11 -8.98
N PRO A 112 2.00 0.37 -8.35
CA PRO A 112 3.28 0.52 -9.04
C PRO A 112 3.88 -0.84 -9.42
N MET A 113 4.69 -0.84 -10.48
CA MET A 113 5.55 -1.97 -10.81
C MET A 113 6.81 -1.93 -9.96
N VAL A 114 7.15 -3.06 -9.36
CA VAL A 114 8.39 -3.25 -8.61
C VAL A 114 9.24 -4.28 -9.33
N GLN A 115 10.44 -3.89 -9.72
CA GLN A 115 11.46 -4.76 -10.28
C GLN A 115 12.49 -5.11 -9.20
N VAL A 116 12.72 -6.40 -8.97
CA VAL A 116 13.69 -6.91 -8.01
C VAL A 116 14.76 -7.72 -8.74
N LYS A 117 16.02 -7.35 -8.54
CA LYS A 117 17.18 -7.99 -9.16
C LYS A 117 18.08 -8.58 -8.08
N ALA A 118 18.73 -9.70 -8.40
CA ALA A 118 19.77 -10.31 -7.60
C ALA A 118 20.77 -11.02 -8.51
N GLU A 119 22.02 -11.17 -8.06
CA GLU A 119 23.07 -11.89 -8.79
C GLU A 119 22.75 -13.39 -8.95
N ALA A 120 22.05 -13.96 -7.96
CA ALA A 120 21.55 -15.31 -7.97
C ALA A 120 20.12 -15.35 -7.42
N PRO A 121 19.27 -16.29 -7.86
CA PRO A 121 17.94 -16.47 -7.29
C PRO A 121 18.01 -16.74 -5.78
N LEU A 122 17.02 -16.24 -5.04
CA LEU A 122 16.81 -16.61 -3.65
C LEU A 122 15.94 -17.87 -3.58
N ASP A 123 16.31 -18.80 -2.70
CA ASP A 123 15.50 -20.00 -2.44
C ASP A 123 14.21 -19.65 -1.68
N ASP A 124 14.30 -18.70 -0.76
CA ASP A 124 13.19 -18.24 0.07
C ASP A 124 12.43 -17.10 -0.63
N ALA A 125 11.10 -17.16 -0.57
CA ALA A 125 10.27 -16.03 -0.97
C ALA A 125 10.41 -14.86 0.02
N VAL A 126 10.14 -13.65 -0.44
CA VAL A 126 10.30 -12.41 0.32
C VAL A 126 8.98 -11.67 0.44
N THR A 127 8.93 -10.69 1.33
CA THR A 127 7.76 -9.84 1.57
C THR A 127 8.07 -8.41 1.21
N ALA A 128 7.21 -7.75 0.45
CA ALA A 128 7.33 -6.34 0.12
C ALA A 128 6.30 -5.53 0.90
N ILE A 129 6.72 -4.39 1.43
CA ILE A 129 5.85 -3.39 2.07
C ILE A 129 6.04 -2.07 1.33
N PHE A 130 4.95 -1.42 0.95
CA PHE A 130 4.94 -0.11 0.29
C PHE A 130 4.41 0.95 1.24
N VAL A 131 5.23 1.97 1.53
CA VAL A 131 4.94 3.00 2.53
C VAL A 131 5.20 4.41 2.02
N ASP A 132 4.45 5.37 2.54
CA ASP A 132 4.77 6.80 2.46
C ASP A 132 5.49 7.23 3.74
N GLU A 133 6.80 7.43 3.63
CA GLU A 133 7.65 7.85 4.76
C GLU A 133 7.40 9.31 5.15
N SER A 134 6.87 10.14 4.24
CA SER A 134 6.53 11.54 4.50
C SER A 134 5.24 11.70 5.31
N SER A 135 4.41 10.65 5.43
CA SER A 135 3.11 10.68 6.10
C SER A 135 3.00 9.64 7.22
N ARG A 136 3.91 9.70 8.21
CA ARG A 136 3.92 8.79 9.38
C ARG A 136 3.97 7.30 8.98
N PHE A 137 4.75 6.97 7.96
CA PHE A 137 4.85 5.61 7.42
C PHE A 137 3.49 5.05 7.00
N TRP A 138 2.72 5.80 6.22
CA TRP A 138 1.41 5.36 5.74
C TRP A 138 1.57 4.12 4.86
N VAL A 139 0.94 3.00 5.19
CA VAL A 139 1.06 1.75 4.43
C VAL A 139 0.10 1.75 3.24
N HIS A 140 0.66 1.76 2.04
CA HIS A 140 -0.05 1.71 0.76
C HIS A 140 -0.12 0.31 0.18
N GLY A 141 0.75 -0.62 0.58
CA GLY A 141 0.67 -1.96 0.04
C GLY A 141 1.48 -2.98 0.80
N LEU A 142 1.04 -4.23 0.66
CA LEU A 142 1.70 -5.39 1.20
C LEU A 142 1.68 -6.49 0.15
N GLN A 143 2.77 -7.22 -0.01
CA GLN A 143 2.83 -8.35 -0.94
C GLN A 143 3.69 -9.46 -0.34
N GLY A 144 3.04 -10.59 -0.01
CA GLY A 144 3.72 -11.83 0.34
C GLY A 144 4.18 -12.62 -0.89
N ASN A 145 5.03 -13.62 -0.65
CA ASN A 145 5.47 -14.61 -1.64
C ASN A 145 6.18 -14.03 -2.89
N VAL A 146 6.88 -12.91 -2.74
CA VAL A 146 7.66 -12.30 -3.83
C VAL A 146 8.87 -13.18 -4.13
N LYS A 147 9.05 -13.59 -5.39
CA LYS A 147 10.24 -14.32 -5.84
C LYS A 147 11.37 -13.34 -6.14
N VAL A 148 12.62 -13.75 -6.01
CA VAL A 148 13.78 -12.91 -6.35
C VAL A 148 14.73 -13.68 -7.27
N PRO A 149 15.09 -13.14 -8.45
CA PRO A 149 14.61 -11.91 -9.06
C PRO A 149 13.17 -12.02 -9.60
N SER A 150 12.45 -10.89 -9.69
CA SER A 150 11.10 -10.85 -10.30
C SER A 150 10.66 -9.42 -10.65
N ASN A 151 9.53 -9.32 -11.35
CA ASN A 151 8.73 -8.09 -11.41
C ASN A 151 7.34 -8.40 -10.83
N PHE A 152 6.78 -7.51 -10.04
CA PHE A 152 5.43 -7.67 -9.46
C PHE A 152 4.74 -6.33 -9.25
N THR A 153 3.42 -6.39 -9.05
CA THR A 153 2.57 -5.28 -8.60
C THR A 153 1.88 -5.68 -7.30
N PHE A 154 1.53 -4.69 -6.46
CA PHE A 154 0.79 -4.94 -5.23
C PHE A 154 -0.68 -5.27 -5.53
N GLY A 155 -1.30 -6.14 -4.71
CA GLY A 155 -2.74 -6.40 -4.79
C GLY A 155 -3.21 -7.16 -6.03
N ALA A 156 -2.31 -7.84 -6.76
CA ALA A 156 -2.70 -8.66 -7.90
C ALA A 156 -3.69 -9.79 -7.48
N GLU A 157 -4.78 -9.97 -8.23
CA GLU A 157 -5.84 -10.94 -7.92
C GLU A 157 -5.28 -12.35 -7.62
N GLY A 158 -5.74 -12.93 -6.50
CA GLY A 158 -5.36 -14.28 -6.08
C GLY A 158 -4.02 -14.38 -5.36
N THR A 159 -3.37 -13.26 -5.02
CA THR A 159 -2.15 -13.24 -4.21
C THR A 159 -2.42 -12.72 -2.80
N GLU A 160 -1.55 -13.06 -1.84
CA GLU A 160 -1.51 -12.47 -0.48
C GLU A 160 -1.01 -11.02 -0.56
N GLY A 161 -1.75 -10.18 -1.28
CA GLY A 161 -1.38 -8.81 -1.62
C GLY A 161 -2.51 -7.83 -1.32
N ASP A 162 -2.13 -6.61 -0.92
CA ASP A 162 -3.01 -5.47 -0.69
C ASP A 162 -2.40 -4.24 -1.36
N TYR A 163 -3.26 -3.38 -1.91
CA TYR A 163 -2.87 -2.07 -2.42
C TYR A 163 -3.95 -1.03 -2.10
N ALA A 164 -3.51 0.14 -1.65
CA ALA A 164 -4.27 1.36 -1.59
C ALA A 164 -3.50 2.44 -2.36
N ASP A 165 -4.24 3.20 -3.16
CA ASP A 165 -3.77 4.31 -3.96
C ASP A 165 -2.98 5.33 -3.15
N ILE A 166 -2.06 6.01 -3.84
CA ILE A 166 -1.26 7.09 -3.26
C ILE A 166 -1.99 8.42 -3.41
N HIS A 167 -1.98 9.22 -2.33
CA HIS A 167 -2.71 10.49 -2.31
C HIS A 167 -1.97 11.54 -1.44
N PRO A 168 -0.80 12.04 -1.89
CA PRO A 168 -0.11 13.14 -1.21
C PRO A 168 -1.05 14.36 -1.16
N PRO A 169 -1.27 14.98 0.02
CA PRO A 169 -2.18 16.12 0.10
C PRO A 169 -1.69 17.34 -0.69
N ALA A 170 -2.61 18.11 -1.26
CA ALA A 170 -2.26 19.33 -1.97
C ALA A 170 -1.43 20.29 -1.09
N GLY A 171 -0.33 20.80 -1.64
CA GLY A 171 0.53 21.78 -0.97
C GLY A 171 1.48 21.23 0.09
N THR A 172 1.57 19.90 0.28
CA THR A 172 2.59 19.29 1.17
C THR A 172 3.92 19.01 0.46
N GLY A 173 3.99 19.26 -0.84
CA GLY A 173 5.16 18.99 -1.67
C GLY A 173 5.26 17.52 -2.06
N LYS A 174 6.49 17.05 -2.28
CA LYS A 174 6.75 15.67 -2.68
C LYS A 174 6.77 14.73 -1.48
N HIS A 175 6.05 13.62 -1.60
CA HIS A 175 6.05 12.53 -0.63
C HIS A 175 7.00 11.42 -1.09
N ARG A 176 7.73 10.82 -0.14
CA ARG A 176 8.68 9.73 -0.42
C ARG A 176 8.00 8.38 -0.24
N TYR A 177 7.62 7.78 -1.36
CA TYR A 177 7.03 6.46 -1.43
C TYR A 177 8.13 5.40 -1.56
N THR A 178 8.12 4.43 -0.65
CA THR A 178 9.23 3.50 -0.46
C THR A 178 8.73 2.07 -0.43
N VAL A 179 9.36 1.21 -1.23
CA VAL A 179 9.20 -0.25 -1.13
C VAL A 179 10.36 -0.81 -0.32
N ILE A 180 10.03 -1.61 0.69
CA ILE A 180 10.98 -2.29 1.57
C ILE A 180 10.77 -3.79 1.40
N LEU A 181 11.83 -4.51 1.05
CA LEU A 181 11.83 -5.96 0.88
C LEU A 181 12.42 -6.62 2.12
N TYR A 182 11.66 -7.55 2.70
CA TYR A 182 12.01 -8.28 3.90
C TYR A 182 12.19 -9.78 3.60
N SER A 183 13.18 -10.41 4.23
CA SER A 183 13.44 -11.84 4.05
C SER A 183 12.32 -12.72 4.61
N GLY A 184 11.92 -13.73 3.83
CA GLY A 184 10.86 -14.67 4.19
C GLY A 184 9.45 -14.13 3.93
N VAL A 185 8.46 -14.96 4.27
CA VAL A 185 7.04 -14.61 4.31
C VAL A 185 6.60 -14.66 5.77
N PRO A 186 6.77 -13.57 6.54
CA PRO A 186 6.42 -13.57 7.95
C PRO A 186 4.90 -13.62 8.11
N HIS A 187 4.46 -14.14 9.25
CA HIS A 187 3.07 -13.95 9.65
C HIS A 187 2.84 -12.46 9.93
N LEU A 188 1.80 -11.93 9.30
CA LEU A 188 1.34 -10.58 9.56
C LEU A 188 0.68 -10.54 10.93
N GLY A 189 1.13 -9.63 11.78
CA GLY A 189 0.49 -9.34 13.03
C GLY A 189 -0.87 -8.65 12.84
N PRO A 190 -1.57 -8.38 13.95
CA PRO A 190 -2.92 -7.81 13.92
C PRO A 190 -2.99 -6.45 13.22
N ARG A 191 -1.92 -5.65 13.27
CA ARG A 191 -1.94 -4.31 12.69
C ARG A 191 -1.90 -4.38 11.16
N LEU A 192 -0.94 -5.08 10.57
CA LEU A 192 -0.82 -5.20 9.12
C LEU A 192 -1.92 -6.06 8.50
N SER A 193 -2.34 -7.14 9.18
CA SER A 193 -3.46 -7.96 8.69
C SER A 193 -4.78 -7.21 8.63
N SER A 194 -5.01 -6.24 9.52
CA SER A 194 -6.23 -5.43 9.52
C SER A 194 -6.33 -4.43 8.35
N LEU A 195 -5.23 -4.16 7.65
CA LEU A 195 -5.20 -3.20 6.55
C LEU A 195 -5.74 -3.77 5.24
N ALA A 196 -5.77 -5.11 5.10
CA ALA A 196 -6.17 -5.77 3.87
C ALA A 196 -7.57 -5.32 3.41
N GLY A 197 -7.67 -4.82 2.18
CA GLY A 197 -8.92 -4.35 1.57
C GLY A 197 -9.43 -3.01 2.11
N THR A 198 -8.67 -2.32 2.96
CA THR A 198 -9.06 -0.99 3.45
C THR A 198 -8.69 0.11 2.45
N PRO A 199 -9.45 1.21 2.33
CA PRO A 199 -9.13 2.29 1.40
C PRO A 199 -7.91 3.12 1.85
N TRP A 200 -7.36 3.95 0.96
CA TRP A 200 -6.22 4.84 1.25
C TRP A 200 -6.49 5.78 2.42
N ASN A 201 -7.73 6.25 2.59
CA ASN A 201 -8.11 7.21 3.62
C ASN A 201 -8.36 6.58 5.00
N ASN A 202 -8.14 5.27 5.15
CA ASN A 202 -8.21 4.61 6.45
C ASN A 202 -7.00 5.01 7.32
N ARG A 203 -7.27 5.69 8.43
CA ARG A 203 -6.24 6.14 9.38
C ARG A 203 -5.40 5.02 9.98
N ASP A 204 -5.90 3.79 10.03
CA ASP A 204 -5.13 2.64 10.55
C ASP A 204 -3.90 2.33 9.69
N ARG A 205 -3.89 2.78 8.43
CA ARG A 205 -2.72 2.69 7.55
C ARG A 205 -1.55 3.57 8.02
N ALA A 206 -1.78 4.58 8.87
CA ALA A 206 -0.70 5.39 9.47
C ALA A 206 -0.04 4.64 10.64
N VAL A 207 0.98 3.83 10.36
CA VAL A 207 1.60 2.98 11.38
C VAL A 207 2.66 3.67 12.24
N GLU A 208 2.88 4.96 12.03
CA GLU A 208 3.75 5.87 12.80
C GLU A 208 5.25 5.74 12.56
N SER A 209 5.76 4.51 12.46
CA SER A 209 7.19 4.27 12.23
C SER A 209 7.46 2.94 11.56
N LEU A 210 8.62 2.84 10.91
CA LEU A 210 9.14 1.58 10.37
C LEU A 210 9.19 0.47 11.43
N LYS A 211 9.61 0.82 12.66
CA LYS A 211 9.71 -0.14 13.77
C LYS A 211 8.38 -0.83 14.07
N VAL A 212 7.25 -0.10 13.97
CA VAL A 212 5.92 -0.69 14.19
C VAL A 212 5.59 -1.72 13.12
N ILE A 213 6.03 -1.51 11.88
CA ILE A 213 5.89 -2.50 10.79
C ILE A 213 6.75 -3.72 11.13
N GLU A 214 8.03 -3.52 11.46
CA GLU A 214 8.97 -4.61 11.79
C GLU A 214 8.55 -5.42 13.01
N ASP A 215 7.94 -4.78 14.02
CA ASP A 215 7.43 -5.43 15.24
C ASP A 215 6.18 -6.29 14.97
N ASP A 216 5.39 -5.90 13.96
CA ASP A 216 4.19 -6.64 13.54
C ASP A 216 4.50 -7.77 12.54
N LEU A 217 5.65 -7.71 11.86
CA LEU A 217 6.16 -8.80 11.03
C LEU A 217 6.90 -9.84 11.88
N LYS A 218 6.34 -11.04 12.04
CA LYS A 218 6.97 -12.12 12.82
C LYS A 218 7.22 -13.36 11.98
N LYS A 219 8.46 -13.86 12.01
CA LYS A 219 8.77 -15.21 11.52
C LYS A 219 8.20 -16.26 12.50
N GLU A 220 7.96 -17.47 12.01
CA GLU A 220 7.45 -18.60 12.83
C GLU A 220 8.31 -18.87 14.08
N ASN A 221 9.61 -18.60 14.00
CA ASN A 221 10.56 -18.75 15.10
C ASN A 221 10.63 -17.53 16.05
N GLY A 222 9.77 -16.53 15.87
CA GLY A 222 9.73 -15.30 16.66
C GLY A 222 10.81 -14.27 16.32
N GLN A 223 11.63 -14.50 15.29
CA GLN A 223 12.63 -13.53 14.83
C GLN A 223 12.00 -12.47 13.93
N HIS A 224 12.53 -11.24 13.98
CA HIS A 224 12.18 -10.20 13.02
C HIS A 224 12.76 -10.57 11.64
N PRO A 225 12.04 -10.24 10.54
CA PRO A 225 12.60 -10.37 9.22
C PRO A 225 13.75 -9.38 9.01
N GLU A 226 14.66 -9.74 8.10
CA GLU A 226 15.80 -8.89 7.73
C GLU A 226 15.42 -8.07 6.49
N GLU A 227 15.72 -6.77 6.50
CA GLU A 227 15.60 -5.92 5.31
C GLU A 227 16.66 -6.29 4.28
N LEU A 228 16.23 -6.66 3.08
CA LEU A 228 17.09 -7.07 1.96
C LEU A 228 17.48 -5.87 1.09
N CYS A 229 16.51 -5.03 0.74
CA CYS A 229 16.75 -3.78 0.02
C CYS A 229 15.56 -2.82 0.11
N ARG A 230 15.81 -1.57 -0.30
CA ARG A 230 14.85 -0.48 -0.31
C ARG A 230 14.99 0.33 -1.59
N CYS A 231 13.88 0.73 -2.17
CA CYS A 231 13.82 1.64 -3.31
C CYS A 231 12.68 2.63 -3.09
N SER A 232 12.87 3.85 -3.59
CA SER A 232 11.89 4.92 -3.38
C SER A 232 11.67 5.74 -4.65
N VAL A 233 10.52 6.40 -4.68
CA VAL A 233 10.12 7.39 -5.67
C VAL A 233 9.47 8.55 -4.94
N GLU A 234 9.66 9.75 -5.47
CA GLU A 234 9.01 10.95 -4.97
C GLU A 234 7.84 11.31 -5.87
N VAL A 235 6.66 11.51 -5.29
CA VAL A 235 5.44 11.90 -6.01
C VAL A 235 4.77 13.03 -5.25
N SER A 236 4.37 14.10 -5.94
CA SER A 236 3.53 15.17 -5.37
C SER A 236 2.09 15.10 -5.88
N ASP A 237 1.18 15.87 -5.26
CA ASP A 237 -0.19 16.01 -5.76
C ASP A 237 -0.19 16.54 -7.21
N GLU A 238 0.70 17.48 -7.54
CA GLU A 238 0.81 18.01 -8.90
C GLU A 238 1.20 16.93 -9.91
N ASP A 239 2.07 15.98 -9.54
CA ASP A 239 2.43 14.86 -10.40
C ASP A 239 1.19 13.99 -10.71
N ILE A 240 0.34 13.76 -9.70
CA ILE A 240 -0.92 13.00 -9.86
C ILE A 240 -1.91 13.76 -10.73
N GLN A 241 -2.15 15.05 -10.45
CA GLN A 241 -3.08 15.87 -11.22
C GLN A 241 -2.66 15.95 -12.70
N ASN A 242 -1.37 16.06 -12.98
CA ASN A 242 -0.85 16.12 -14.35
C ASN A 242 -0.95 14.77 -15.09
N ALA A 243 -0.90 13.64 -14.38
CA ALA A 243 -1.08 12.31 -14.96
C ALA A 243 -2.55 11.99 -15.32
N LEU A 244 -3.52 12.72 -14.76
CA LEU A 244 -4.95 12.57 -15.06
C LEU A 244 -5.42 13.34 -16.31
N VAL A 245 -4.54 14.15 -16.92
CA VAL A 245 -4.88 15.05 -18.04
C VAL A 245 -4.48 14.48 -19.41
N VAL A 246 -3.90 13.28 -19.46
CA VAL A 246 -3.40 12.62 -20.68
C VAL A 246 -4.44 11.69 -21.31
#